data_AF-A0A2M7RGD8-F1
#
_entry.id   AF-A0A2M7RGD8-F1
#
_cell.length_a   1.000
_cell.length_b   1.000
_cell.length_c   1.000
_cell.angle_alpha   90.00
_cell.angle_beta   90.00
_cell.angle_gamma   90.00
#
_symmetry.space_group_name_H-M   'P 1'
#
loop_
_entity.id
_entity.type
_entity.pdbx_description
1 polymer ?
#
loop_
_entity_poly.entity_id
_entity_poly.type
_entity_poly.pdbx_seq_one_letter_code
_entity_poly.pdbx_strand_id
1 'polypeptide(L)'
;MLAPSAPRGFTRIFIISVNQRTHQRKSACSRSEQKDNTVGSLTQIQKSLIIGTILGDGYVRIFPSRKNALLEINHSAKAKDYVDWKYLILKNVAGSPPKIRKGNGKRLAYRFYTKQLPELTNLLKEFYRNGKKIVPDNLALNPMILAVWFMDDGSKCNSSNFYLNTQQYSLGDQKKMVAKLKLLGLDTKLNRDKCYWRIRFLTSSLPKLRKLISNKIIPSMKYKIEL
;
A
#
# COMPACT_ATOMS: atom_id res chain seq x y z
N MET A 1 -63.04 29.32 -37.25
CA MET A 1 -63.44 28.74 -38.55
C MET A 1 -62.44 29.19 -39.61
N LEU A 2 -62.29 28.42 -40.69
CA LEU A 2 -61.50 28.71 -41.90
C LEU A 2 -59.96 28.75 -41.76
N ALA A 3 -59.35 27.61 -42.09
CA ALA A 3 -58.14 27.55 -42.93
C ALA A 3 -58.59 27.60 -44.43
N PRO A 4 -57.77 27.31 -45.47
CA PRO A 4 -56.32 27.04 -45.53
C PRO A 4 -55.60 27.79 -46.68
N SER A 5 -54.28 27.56 -46.86
CA SER A 5 -53.72 27.21 -48.20
C SER A 5 -52.20 26.96 -48.20
N ALA A 6 -51.82 25.90 -48.90
CA ALA A 6 -50.57 25.72 -49.64
C ALA A 6 -51.00 25.28 -51.08
N PRO A 7 -50.14 24.92 -52.06
CA PRO A 7 -48.66 24.90 -52.10
C PRO A 7 -48.08 25.48 -53.43
N ARG A 8 -46.75 25.41 -53.62
CA ARG A 8 -46.01 24.92 -54.83
C ARG A 8 -44.53 25.34 -54.83
N GLY A 9 -43.62 24.49 -55.33
CA GLY A 9 -42.18 24.83 -55.48
C GLY A 9 -41.27 23.70 -55.98
N PHE A 10 -41.17 23.54 -57.30
CA PHE A 10 -40.28 22.63 -58.05
C PHE A 10 -39.04 23.43 -58.57
N THR A 11 -37.81 22.93 -58.77
CA THR A 11 -37.14 21.61 -58.56
C THR A 11 -35.61 21.81 -58.64
N ARG A 12 -34.77 20.91 -58.07
CA ARG A 12 -33.61 20.28 -58.78
C ARG A 12 -32.75 19.35 -57.93
N ILE A 13 -32.31 18.25 -58.57
CA ILE A 13 -31.26 17.33 -58.10
C ILE A 13 -29.91 17.82 -58.65
N PHE A 14 -28.85 17.76 -57.84
CA PHE A 14 -27.49 17.53 -58.34
C PHE A 14 -26.72 16.61 -57.40
N ILE A 15 -26.23 15.50 -57.95
CA ILE A 15 -25.37 14.53 -57.26
C ILE A 15 -23.92 14.97 -57.48
N ILE A 16 -23.16 15.17 -56.41
CA ILE A 16 -21.69 15.10 -56.47
C ILE A 16 -21.21 14.24 -55.31
N SER A 17 -20.65 13.09 -55.65
CA SER A 17 -19.94 12.20 -54.73
C SER A 17 -18.53 12.72 -54.50
N VAL A 18 -18.14 12.93 -53.24
CA VAL A 18 -16.72 13.03 -52.86
C VAL A 18 -16.48 12.11 -51.66
N ASN A 19 -15.83 10.98 -51.94
CA ASN A 19 -15.50 9.95 -50.96
C ASN A 19 -14.11 10.25 -50.37
N GLN A 20 -14.03 10.73 -49.14
CA GLN A 20 -12.76 10.86 -48.41
C GLN A 20 -12.71 9.92 -47.20
N ARG A 21 -11.91 8.87 -47.34
CA ARG A 21 -11.61 7.90 -46.29
C ARG A 21 -10.73 8.53 -45.20
N THR A 22 -11.24 8.67 -43.99
CA THR A 22 -10.40 8.94 -42.80
C THR A 22 -10.20 7.65 -42.00
N HIS A 23 -8.96 7.16 -41.97
CA HIS A 23 -8.58 6.00 -41.18
C HIS A 23 -8.62 6.30 -39.67
N GLN A 24 -9.74 6.01 -39.00
CA GLN A 24 -9.75 5.91 -37.54
C GLN A 24 -9.12 4.56 -37.10
N ARG A 25 -7.83 4.60 -36.74
CA ARG A 25 -7.17 3.49 -36.05
C ARG A 25 -7.75 3.35 -34.64
N LYS A 26 -8.64 2.38 -34.43
CA LYS A 26 -9.10 1.97 -33.09
C LYS A 26 -7.93 1.37 -32.32
N SER A 27 -7.28 2.14 -31.44
CA SER A 27 -6.30 1.62 -30.49
C SER A 27 -7.00 0.91 -29.34
N ALA A 28 -7.26 -0.39 -29.51
CA ALA A 28 -7.69 -1.25 -28.41
C ALA A 28 -6.54 -1.38 -27.40
N CYS A 29 -6.56 -0.56 -26.35
CA CYS A 29 -5.63 -0.70 -25.23
C CYS A 29 -6.03 -1.91 -24.39
N SER A 30 -5.51 -3.08 -24.77
CA SER A 30 -5.61 -4.29 -23.97
C SER A 30 -4.87 -4.08 -22.64
N ARG A 31 -5.63 -3.96 -21.55
CA ARG A 31 -5.07 -4.20 -20.22
C ARG A 31 -4.65 -5.66 -20.13
N SER A 32 -3.35 -5.90 -20.25
CA SER A 32 -2.77 -7.18 -19.89
C SER A 32 -2.91 -7.38 -18.38
N GLU A 33 -3.91 -8.18 -17.99
CA GLU A 33 -3.88 -8.80 -16.67
C GLU A 33 -2.68 -9.75 -16.62
N GLN A 34 -1.57 -9.28 -16.03
CA GLN A 34 -0.45 -10.15 -15.69
C GLN A 34 -0.91 -11.16 -14.63
N LYS A 35 -1.38 -12.32 -15.09
CA LYS A 35 -1.42 -13.54 -14.27
C LYS A 35 0.01 -14.00 -14.04
N ASP A 36 0.59 -13.45 -12.97
CA ASP A 36 1.92 -13.77 -12.46
C ASP A 36 1.89 -15.20 -11.87
N ASN A 37 1.90 -16.20 -12.76
CA ASN A 37 1.76 -17.64 -12.46
C ASN A 37 3.05 -18.25 -11.85
N THR A 38 3.81 -17.46 -11.10
CA THR A 38 5.08 -17.90 -10.53
C THR A 38 4.83 -18.68 -9.24
N VAL A 39 4.68 -19.99 -9.36
CA VAL A 39 4.46 -20.93 -8.24
C VAL A 39 5.72 -21.01 -7.36
N GLY A 40 5.91 -20.01 -6.50
CA GLY A 40 7.01 -19.97 -5.54
C GLY A 40 7.56 -18.58 -5.22
N SER A 41 7.32 -17.55 -6.05
CA SER A 41 7.85 -16.20 -5.81
C SER A 41 6.78 -15.18 -5.45
N LEU A 42 7.17 -14.16 -4.67
CA LEU A 42 6.32 -13.04 -4.29
C LEU A 42 6.16 -12.04 -5.45
N THR A 43 4.91 -11.69 -5.76
CA THR A 43 4.60 -10.63 -6.73
C THR A 43 5.02 -9.26 -6.19
N GLN A 44 5.17 -8.25 -7.06
CA GLN A 44 5.63 -6.92 -6.64
C GLN A 44 4.71 -6.24 -5.61
N ILE A 45 3.39 -6.50 -5.67
CA ILE A 45 2.43 -6.00 -4.68
C ILE A 45 2.64 -6.68 -3.33
N GLN A 46 2.88 -8.00 -3.32
CA GLN A 46 3.15 -8.77 -2.11
C GLN A 46 4.47 -8.34 -1.45
N LYS A 47 5.53 -8.19 -2.24
CA LYS A 47 6.82 -7.62 -1.79
C LYS A 47 6.63 -6.26 -1.12
N SER A 48 5.87 -5.37 -1.76
CA SER A 48 5.59 -4.04 -1.24
C SER A 48 4.79 -4.07 0.07
N LEU A 49 3.79 -4.94 0.18
CA LEU A 49 3.01 -5.12 1.42
C LEU A 49 3.85 -5.72 2.54
N ILE A 50 4.70 -6.70 2.23
CA ILE A 50 5.59 -7.35 3.19
C ILE A 50 6.62 -6.34 3.73
N ILE A 51 7.28 -5.57 2.86
CA ILE A 51 8.24 -4.54 3.28
C ILE A 51 7.55 -3.47 4.14
N GLY A 52 6.39 -2.96 3.71
CA GLY A 52 5.62 -2.00 4.52
C GLY A 52 5.20 -2.55 5.89
N THR A 53 4.87 -3.85 5.95
CA THR A 53 4.55 -4.55 7.20
C THR A 53 5.79 -4.78 8.08
N ILE A 54 6.97 -5.06 7.49
CA ILE A 54 8.24 -5.16 8.24
C ILE A 54 8.63 -3.81 8.86
N LEU A 55 8.43 -2.72 8.12
CA LEU A 55 8.67 -1.35 8.61
C LEU A 55 7.74 -0.97 9.78
N GLY A 56 6.54 -1.55 9.82
CA GLY A 56 5.52 -1.35 10.85
C GLY A 56 5.52 -2.41 11.97
N ASP A 57 4.33 -2.96 12.22
CA ASP A 57 4.04 -3.91 13.32
C ASP A 57 4.49 -5.36 13.02
N GLY A 58 4.79 -5.67 11.76
CA GLY A 58 5.09 -7.04 11.31
C GLY A 58 6.44 -7.57 11.81
N TYR A 59 6.51 -8.90 11.89
CA TYR A 59 7.73 -9.60 12.31
C TYR A 59 8.06 -10.75 11.36
N VAL A 60 9.28 -10.76 10.80
CA VAL A 60 9.80 -11.90 10.05
C VAL A 60 10.67 -12.74 10.98
N ARG A 61 10.50 -14.06 10.95
CA ARG A 61 11.30 -14.98 11.78
C ARG A 61 11.62 -16.28 11.07
N ILE A 62 12.77 -16.83 11.43
CA ILE A 62 13.17 -18.20 11.15
C ILE A 62 13.10 -19.00 12.45
N PHE A 63 12.68 -20.26 12.39
CA PHE A 63 12.71 -21.17 13.54
C PHE A 63 14.00 -22.00 13.48
N PRO A 64 14.62 -22.40 14.61
CA PRO A 64 15.90 -23.12 14.61
C PRO A 64 15.93 -24.38 13.73
N SER A 65 14.82 -25.11 13.62
CA SER A 65 14.70 -26.33 12.81
C SER A 65 14.25 -26.10 11.36
N ARG A 66 14.29 -24.85 10.85
CA ARG A 66 13.72 -24.48 9.55
C ARG A 66 14.71 -23.70 8.68
N LYS A 67 14.81 -24.08 7.41
CA LYS A 67 15.71 -23.44 6.42
C LYS A 67 15.28 -22.02 6.03
N ASN A 68 13.99 -21.73 6.05
CA ASN A 68 13.44 -20.48 5.53
C ASN A 68 12.60 -19.72 6.57
N ALA A 69 12.65 -18.39 6.49
CA ALA A 69 11.85 -17.52 7.34
C ALA A 69 10.39 -17.42 6.87
N LEU A 70 9.51 -17.01 7.78
CA LEU A 70 8.12 -16.65 7.51
C LEU A 70 7.79 -15.26 8.09
N LEU A 71 6.71 -14.65 7.61
CA LEU A 71 6.13 -13.44 8.17
C LEU A 71 4.98 -13.80 9.12
N GLU A 72 5.01 -13.23 10.33
CA GLU A 72 3.86 -13.17 11.25
C GLU A 72 3.14 -11.82 11.07
N ILE A 73 1.84 -11.90 10.80
CA ILE A 73 0.92 -10.74 10.87
C ILE A 73 0.01 -11.00 12.06
N ASN A 74 0.08 -10.13 13.06
CA ASN A 74 -0.60 -10.29 14.34
C ASN A 74 -1.05 -8.91 14.86
N HIS A 75 -2.35 -8.63 14.83
CA HIS A 75 -2.94 -7.39 15.34
C HIS A 75 -4.00 -7.69 16.41
N SER A 76 -4.51 -6.65 17.07
CA SER A 76 -5.69 -6.81 17.93
C SER A 76 -6.91 -7.26 17.12
N ALA A 77 -7.83 -8.01 17.73
CA ALA A 77 -9.04 -8.46 17.06
C ALA A 77 -9.96 -7.32 16.57
N LYS A 78 -9.78 -6.08 17.06
CA LYS A 78 -10.47 -4.88 16.55
C LYS A 78 -10.01 -4.48 15.14
N ALA A 79 -8.81 -4.90 14.72
CA ALA A 79 -8.26 -4.63 13.39
C ALA A 79 -8.44 -5.83 12.44
N LYS A 80 -9.51 -6.62 12.62
CA LYS A 80 -9.79 -7.86 11.87
C LYS A 80 -9.69 -7.64 10.36
N ASP A 81 -10.45 -6.66 9.86
CA ASP A 81 -10.53 -6.33 8.43
C ASP A 81 -9.16 -5.99 7.80
N TYR A 82 -8.25 -5.42 8.59
CA TYR A 82 -6.90 -5.09 8.12
C TYR A 82 -6.01 -6.33 8.00
N VAL A 83 -6.14 -7.27 8.94
CA VAL A 83 -5.50 -8.59 8.85
C VAL A 83 -6.07 -9.38 7.68
N ASP A 84 -7.39 -9.37 7.47
CA ASP A 84 -8.05 -10.03 6.34
C ASP A 84 -7.61 -9.44 5.01
N TRP A 85 -7.48 -8.11 4.92
CA TRP A 85 -6.95 -7.46 3.71
C TRP A 85 -5.49 -7.87 3.42
N LYS A 86 -4.60 -7.87 4.44
CA LYS A 86 -3.24 -8.40 4.26
C LYS A 86 -3.26 -9.88 3.84
N TYR A 87 -4.20 -10.67 4.38
CA TYR A 87 -4.37 -12.09 4.03
C TYR A 87 -4.85 -12.29 2.59
N LEU A 88 -5.82 -11.52 2.10
CA LEU A 88 -6.31 -11.62 0.71
C LEU A 88 -5.17 -11.40 -0.31
N ILE A 89 -4.32 -10.39 -0.06
CA ILE A 89 -3.15 -10.10 -0.90
C ILE A 89 -2.09 -11.21 -0.80
N LEU A 90 -1.91 -11.83 0.37
CA LEU A 90 -0.92 -12.88 0.62
C LEU A 90 -1.49 -14.32 0.52
N LYS A 91 -2.70 -14.51 -0.01
CA LYS A 91 -3.47 -15.76 0.14
C LYS A 91 -2.77 -17.00 -0.41
N ASN A 92 -2.11 -16.90 -1.57
CA ASN A 92 -1.34 -17.99 -2.19
C ASN A 92 -0.11 -18.39 -1.37
N VAL A 93 0.50 -17.45 -0.65
CA VAL A 93 1.67 -17.63 0.21
C VAL A 93 1.33 -17.73 1.70
N ALA A 94 0.05 -17.71 2.08
CA ALA A 94 -0.40 -17.92 3.46
C ALA A 94 -0.29 -19.39 3.85
N GLY A 95 0.14 -19.68 5.09
CA GLY A 95 0.17 -21.02 5.66
C GLY A 95 -1.19 -21.47 6.20
N SER A 96 -2.04 -20.53 6.62
CA SER A 96 -3.44 -20.78 6.99
C SER A 96 -4.25 -19.47 6.94
N PRO A 97 -5.60 -19.54 6.87
CA PRO A 97 -6.46 -18.37 7.08
C PRO A 97 -6.25 -17.71 8.45
N PRO A 98 -6.62 -16.43 8.64
CA PRO A 98 -6.44 -15.73 9.90
C PRO A 98 -7.35 -16.26 11.02
N LYS A 99 -6.78 -16.38 12.22
CA LYS A 99 -7.42 -17.01 13.39
C LYS A 99 -7.34 -16.11 14.62
N ILE A 100 -8.38 -16.15 15.44
CA ILE A 100 -8.38 -15.51 16.76
C ILE A 100 -7.44 -16.28 17.69
N ARG A 101 -6.63 -15.55 18.45
CA ARG A 101 -5.84 -16.08 19.57
C ARG A 101 -6.21 -15.31 20.83
N LYS A 102 -6.54 -16.05 21.90
CA LYS A 102 -6.57 -15.49 23.26
C LYS A 102 -5.13 -15.09 23.64
N GLY A 103 -4.90 -13.80 23.88
CA GLY A 103 -3.64 -13.29 24.42
C GLY A 103 -3.58 -13.44 25.94
N ASN A 104 -2.65 -12.73 26.57
CA ASN A 104 -2.61 -12.65 28.03
C ASN A 104 -3.80 -11.78 28.52
N GLY A 105 -4.63 -12.34 29.40
CA GLY A 105 -5.84 -11.69 29.90
C GLY A 105 -6.96 -11.53 28.85
N LYS A 106 -7.74 -10.45 28.95
CA LYS A 106 -8.93 -10.22 28.12
C LYS A 106 -8.64 -9.77 26.66
N ARG A 107 -7.37 -9.62 26.26
CA ARG A 107 -7.02 -9.11 24.92
C ARG A 107 -7.04 -10.24 23.89
N LEU A 108 -7.94 -10.13 22.90
CA LEU A 108 -7.97 -11.00 21.72
C LEU A 108 -7.07 -10.44 20.62
N ALA A 109 -6.22 -11.30 20.07
CA ALA A 109 -5.43 -11.05 18.88
C ALA A 109 -6.03 -11.78 17.66
N TYR A 110 -5.78 -11.28 16.46
CA TYR A 110 -6.16 -11.90 15.20
C TYR A 110 -4.95 -11.93 14.28
N ARG A 111 -4.60 -13.14 13.81
CA ARG A 111 -3.28 -13.36 13.19
C ARG A 111 -3.27 -14.45 12.12
N PHE A 112 -2.30 -14.36 11.22
CA PHE A 112 -1.89 -15.46 10.34
C PHE A 112 -0.39 -15.48 10.10
N TYR A 113 0.07 -16.53 9.43
CA TYR A 113 1.46 -16.74 9.04
C TYR A 113 1.53 -16.97 7.54
N THR A 114 2.60 -16.52 6.90
CA THR A 114 2.98 -17.03 5.58
C THR A 114 3.54 -18.45 5.68
N LYS A 115 3.61 -19.12 4.54
CA LYS A 115 4.54 -20.23 4.29
C LYS A 115 5.98 -19.72 4.49
N GLN A 116 6.90 -20.65 4.70
CA GLN A 116 8.32 -20.34 4.78
C GLN A 116 8.89 -20.16 3.37
N LEU A 117 9.53 -19.03 3.07
CA LEU A 117 9.99 -18.67 1.72
C LEU A 117 11.44 -18.17 1.74
N PRO A 118 12.28 -18.52 0.75
CA PRO A 118 13.64 -17.99 0.62
C PRO A 118 13.69 -16.44 0.56
N GLU A 119 12.73 -15.83 -0.13
CA GLU A 119 12.63 -14.36 -0.21
C GLU A 119 12.39 -13.71 1.15
N LEU A 120 11.64 -14.36 2.05
CA LEU A 120 11.47 -13.87 3.43
C LEU A 120 12.76 -14.05 4.26
N THR A 121 13.58 -15.06 3.95
CA THR A 121 14.92 -15.23 4.55
C THR A 121 15.88 -14.12 4.13
N ASN A 122 15.80 -13.65 2.88
CA ASN A 122 16.55 -12.47 2.42
C ASN A 122 16.01 -11.20 3.12
N LEU A 123 14.68 -11.07 3.16
CA LEU A 123 13.88 -10.20 4.05
C LEU A 123 14.51 -9.99 5.44
N LEU A 124 14.67 -11.12 6.12
CA LEU A 124 15.20 -11.19 7.47
C LEU A 124 16.64 -10.66 7.57
N LYS A 125 17.51 -11.05 6.62
CA LYS A 125 18.93 -10.64 6.61
C LYS A 125 19.11 -9.15 6.32
N GLU A 126 18.25 -8.56 5.49
CA GLU A 126 18.31 -7.14 5.14
C GLU A 126 17.80 -6.25 6.28
N PHE A 127 16.63 -6.59 6.84
CA PHE A 127 15.93 -5.73 7.81
C PHE A 127 16.23 -6.02 9.27
N TYR A 128 17.01 -7.06 9.61
CA TYR A 128 17.34 -7.40 10.99
C TYR A 128 18.83 -7.64 11.19
N ARG A 129 19.37 -7.07 12.27
CA ARG A 129 20.75 -7.31 12.74
C ARG A 129 20.72 -7.59 14.24
N ASN A 130 21.29 -8.72 14.66
CA ASN A 130 21.32 -9.17 16.06
C ASN A 130 19.91 -9.16 16.71
N GLY A 131 18.89 -9.61 15.96
CA GLY A 131 17.49 -9.66 16.41
C GLY A 131 16.76 -8.30 16.43
N LYS A 132 17.43 -7.18 16.15
CA LYS A 132 16.83 -5.84 16.12
C LYS A 132 16.54 -5.41 14.69
N LYS A 133 15.41 -4.71 14.47
CA LYS A 133 15.07 -4.13 13.17
C LYS A 133 16.06 -3.01 12.80
N ILE A 134 16.45 -2.95 11.54
CA ILE A 134 17.28 -1.91 10.93
C ILE A 134 16.64 -1.45 9.60
N VAL A 135 17.14 -0.34 9.04
CA VAL A 135 16.70 0.19 7.75
C VAL A 135 17.82 -0.03 6.71
N PRO A 136 17.59 -0.84 5.66
CA PRO A 136 18.57 -1.06 4.60
C PRO A 136 18.88 0.21 3.82
N ASP A 137 20.15 0.42 3.46
CA ASP A 137 20.58 1.59 2.68
C ASP A 137 20.08 1.56 1.24
N ASN A 138 19.83 0.37 0.68
CA ASN A 138 19.21 0.17 -0.62
C ASN A 138 17.67 0.21 -0.60
N LEU A 139 17.02 0.42 0.57
CA LEU A 139 15.55 0.45 0.65
C LEU A 139 14.96 1.51 -0.30
N ALA A 140 14.11 1.07 -1.23
CA ALA A 140 13.32 1.94 -2.09
C ALA A 140 11.86 1.94 -1.59
N LEU A 141 11.39 3.07 -1.06
CA LEU A 141 9.98 3.22 -0.72
C LEU A 141 9.17 3.42 -1.99
N ASN A 142 7.99 2.80 -2.04
CA ASN A 142 6.97 3.05 -3.05
C ASN A 142 5.63 3.36 -2.36
N PRO A 143 4.60 3.83 -3.09
CA PRO A 143 3.35 4.25 -2.46
C PRO A 143 2.59 3.13 -1.73
N MET A 144 2.80 1.86 -2.09
CA MET A 144 2.20 0.71 -1.39
C MET A 144 2.93 0.38 -0.10
N ILE A 145 4.27 0.39 -0.10
CA ILE A 145 5.10 0.25 1.10
C ILE A 145 4.72 1.35 2.12
N LEU A 146 4.63 2.60 1.66
CA LEU A 146 4.27 3.74 2.51
C LEU A 146 2.83 3.65 3.03
N ALA A 147 1.88 3.19 2.22
CA ALA A 147 0.49 3.01 2.66
C ALA A 147 0.37 1.99 3.80
N VAL A 148 1.02 0.83 3.66
CA VAL A 148 1.00 -0.22 4.69
C VAL A 148 1.74 0.22 5.96
N TRP A 149 2.92 0.84 5.81
CA TRP A 149 3.67 1.36 6.96
C TRP A 149 2.90 2.46 7.71
N PHE A 150 2.17 3.33 6.98
CA PHE A 150 1.30 4.34 7.60
C PHE A 150 0.04 3.74 8.22
N MET A 151 -0.51 2.66 7.67
CA MET A 151 -1.62 1.94 8.32
C MET A 151 -1.18 1.24 9.61
N ASP A 152 0.03 0.68 9.67
CA ASP A 152 0.63 0.13 10.89
C ASP A 152 0.99 1.27 11.88
N ASP A 153 2.07 2.01 11.64
CA ASP A 153 2.68 2.96 12.59
C ASP A 153 2.22 4.42 12.44
N GLY A 154 1.43 4.74 11.41
CA GLY A 154 0.97 6.11 11.16
C GLY A 154 -0.06 6.59 12.19
N SER A 155 -0.03 7.88 12.50
CA SER A 155 -0.98 8.55 13.40
C SER A 155 -1.18 10.01 13.03
N LYS A 156 -2.38 10.55 13.32
CA LYS A 156 -2.70 11.99 13.22
C LYS A 156 -3.10 12.52 14.60
N CYS A 157 -2.76 13.77 14.91
CA CYS A 157 -3.32 14.50 16.06
C CYS A 157 -4.43 15.48 15.65
N ASN A 158 -4.31 16.07 14.45
CA ASN A 158 -5.32 16.92 13.81
C ASN A 158 -5.05 16.97 12.29
N SER A 159 -5.73 17.86 11.56
CA SER A 159 -5.59 18.10 10.12
C SER A 159 -4.16 18.28 9.62
N SER A 160 -3.29 18.90 10.44
CA SER A 160 -1.94 19.35 10.07
C SER A 160 -0.80 18.60 10.76
N ASN A 161 -1.10 17.63 11.63
CA ASN A 161 -0.10 16.95 12.46
C ASN A 161 -0.15 15.44 12.26
N PHE A 162 0.73 14.94 11.39
CA PHE A 162 0.85 13.56 10.96
C PHE A 162 2.22 13.01 11.32
N TYR A 163 2.26 11.77 11.82
CA TYR A 163 3.46 11.13 12.35
C TYR A 163 3.56 9.66 11.91
N LEU A 164 4.79 9.16 11.80
CA LEU A 164 5.12 7.73 11.87
C LEU A 164 5.79 7.46 13.22
N ASN A 165 5.30 6.43 13.91
CA ASN A 165 5.82 5.99 15.20
C ASN A 165 7.03 5.05 14.98
N THR A 166 8.22 5.64 14.91
CA THR A 166 9.46 4.93 14.56
C THR A 166 10.35 4.62 15.77
N GLN A 167 9.80 4.62 16.99
CA GLN A 167 10.55 4.50 18.24
C GLN A 167 11.34 3.19 18.37
N GLN A 168 10.92 2.13 17.66
CA GLN A 168 11.61 0.84 17.60
C GLN A 168 12.94 0.87 16.82
N TYR A 169 13.20 1.94 16.04
CA TYR A 169 14.39 2.10 15.20
C TYR A 169 15.43 3.02 15.83
N SER A 170 16.72 2.78 15.54
CA SER A 170 17.81 3.66 15.96
C SER A 170 17.69 5.06 15.33
N LEU A 171 18.30 6.08 15.96
CA LEU A 171 18.32 7.44 15.39
C LEU A 171 18.97 7.47 13.99
N GLY A 172 19.92 6.58 13.71
CA GLY A 172 20.52 6.43 12.38
C GLY A 172 19.50 5.91 11.36
N ASP A 173 18.79 4.84 11.70
CA ASP A 173 17.73 4.26 10.84
C ASP A 173 16.57 5.25 10.61
N GLN A 174 16.19 6.03 11.62
CA GLN A 174 15.19 7.10 11.47
C GLN A 174 15.67 8.22 10.52
N LYS A 175 16.97 8.57 10.53
CA LYS A 175 17.54 9.50 9.54
C LYS A 175 17.50 8.89 8.13
N LYS A 176 17.79 7.59 7.96
CA LYS A 176 17.62 6.90 6.67
C LYS A 176 16.16 6.98 6.20
N MET A 177 15.20 6.69 7.07
CA MET A 177 13.77 6.79 6.77
C MET A 177 13.35 8.18 6.28
N VAL A 178 13.81 9.25 6.95
CA VAL A 178 13.57 10.65 6.51
C VAL A 178 14.12 10.87 5.09
N ALA A 179 15.34 10.41 4.80
CA ALA A 179 15.92 10.49 3.45
C ALA A 179 15.11 9.69 2.41
N LYS A 180 14.64 8.47 2.75
CA LYS A 180 13.79 7.67 1.84
C LYS A 180 12.43 8.32 1.59
N LEU A 181 11.84 8.99 2.57
CA LEU A 181 10.61 9.78 2.40
C LEU A 181 10.86 11.01 1.51
N LYS A 182 12.01 11.67 1.64
CA LYS A 182 12.43 12.77 0.76
C LYS A 182 12.61 12.33 -0.71
N LEU A 183 12.99 11.08 -0.98
CA LEU A 183 13.02 10.52 -2.35
C LEU A 183 11.62 10.32 -2.97
N LEU A 184 10.58 10.08 -2.15
CA LEU A 184 9.17 10.21 -2.60
C LEU A 184 8.73 11.68 -2.71
N GLY A 185 9.62 12.62 -2.41
CA GLY A 185 9.36 14.05 -2.28
C GLY A 185 8.34 14.36 -1.20
N LEU A 186 8.46 13.72 -0.04
CA LEU A 186 7.72 14.02 1.18
C LEU A 186 8.69 14.58 2.21
N ASP A 187 8.52 15.85 2.56
CA ASP A 187 9.31 16.53 3.57
C ASP A 187 8.85 16.12 4.97
N THR A 188 9.79 15.59 5.73
CA THR A 188 9.58 15.14 7.10
C THR A 188 10.72 15.60 8.00
N LYS A 189 10.46 15.70 9.31
CA LYS A 189 11.47 16.00 10.32
C LYS A 189 11.34 15.06 11.51
N LEU A 190 12.46 14.82 12.19
CA LEU A 190 12.44 14.13 13.47
C LEU A 190 11.81 15.07 14.53
N ASN A 191 10.77 14.58 15.20
CA ASN A 191 10.09 15.24 16.30
C ASN A 191 10.40 14.47 17.58
N ARG A 192 11.02 15.12 18.55
CA ARG A 192 11.24 14.53 19.87
C ARG A 192 9.91 14.47 20.63
N ASP A 193 9.67 13.38 21.34
CA ASP A 193 8.53 13.17 22.22
C ASP A 193 9.02 12.47 23.48
N LYS A 194 9.18 13.24 24.56
CA LYS A 194 9.87 12.81 25.79
C LYS A 194 11.30 12.30 25.47
N CYS A 195 11.58 11.02 25.75
CA CYS A 195 12.83 10.33 25.43
C CYS A 195 12.88 9.72 24.02
N TYR A 196 11.76 9.71 23.29
CA TYR A 196 11.63 9.06 22.00
C TYR A 196 11.68 10.04 20.83
N TRP A 197 11.87 9.50 19.63
CA TRP A 197 11.81 10.22 18.36
C TRP A 197 10.74 9.61 17.45
N ARG A 198 9.98 10.49 16.79
CA ARG A 198 8.98 10.16 15.76
C ARG A 198 9.29 10.92 14.49
N ILE A 199 8.91 10.40 13.33
CA ILE A 199 8.98 11.15 12.07
C ILE A 199 7.68 11.93 11.90
N ARG A 200 7.75 13.27 11.84
CA ARG A 200 6.60 14.16 11.58
C ARG A 200 6.64 14.63 10.13
N PHE A 201 5.53 14.52 9.42
CA PHE A 201 5.36 15.13 8.10
C PHE A 201 5.19 16.65 8.24
N LEU A 202 5.82 17.42 7.34
CA LEU A 202 5.54 18.85 7.23
C LEU A 202 4.18 19.08 6.57
N THR A 203 3.48 20.14 6.97
CA THR A 203 2.13 20.48 6.47
C THR A 203 2.09 20.57 4.94
N SER A 204 3.15 21.13 4.33
CA SER A 204 3.33 21.23 2.87
C SER A 204 3.30 19.88 2.14
N SER A 205 3.70 18.80 2.81
CA SER A 205 3.74 17.44 2.23
C SER A 205 2.45 16.64 2.45
N LEU A 206 1.51 17.11 3.28
CA LEU A 206 0.28 16.37 3.56
C LEU A 206 -0.63 16.17 2.34
N PRO A 207 -0.84 17.16 1.44
CA PRO A 207 -1.62 16.95 0.22
C PRO A 207 -1.02 15.86 -0.66
N LYS A 208 0.32 15.82 -0.77
CA LYS A 208 1.03 14.81 -1.55
C LYS A 208 1.02 13.44 -0.88
N LEU A 209 1.20 13.36 0.43
CA LEU A 209 1.05 12.12 1.21
C LEU A 209 -0.34 11.52 0.95
N ARG A 210 -1.40 12.32 1.12
CA ARG A 210 -2.80 11.93 0.84
C ARG A 210 -2.95 11.40 -0.58
N LYS A 211 -2.47 12.13 -1.59
CA LYS A 211 -2.52 11.72 -3.01
C LYS A 211 -1.79 10.41 -3.30
N LEU A 212 -0.67 10.13 -2.62
CA LEU A 212 0.12 8.91 -2.84
C LEU A 212 -0.54 7.64 -2.26
N ILE A 213 -1.15 7.72 -1.08
CA ILE A 213 -1.57 6.54 -0.31
C ILE A 213 -3.08 6.38 -0.10
N SER A 214 -3.91 7.41 -0.34
CA SER A 214 -5.37 7.34 -0.09
C SER A 214 -6.05 6.15 -0.79
N ASN A 215 -5.73 5.90 -2.06
CA ASN A 215 -6.29 4.79 -2.83
C ASN A 215 -5.72 3.41 -2.48
N LYS A 216 -4.86 3.31 -1.46
CA LYS A 216 -4.28 2.06 -0.93
C LYS A 216 -4.61 1.83 0.54
N ILE A 217 -5.31 2.77 1.17
CA ILE A 217 -5.79 2.66 2.55
C ILE A 217 -7.19 2.06 2.52
N ILE A 218 -7.38 1.00 3.30
CA ILE A 218 -8.67 0.30 3.38
C ILE A 218 -9.71 1.10 4.17
N PRO A 219 -11.02 0.85 3.97
CA PRO A 219 -12.08 1.60 4.65
C PRO A 219 -11.93 1.68 6.18
N SER A 220 -11.66 0.55 6.83
CA SER A 220 -11.48 0.48 8.29
C SER A 220 -10.23 1.19 8.84
N MET A 221 -9.32 1.63 7.97
CA MET A 221 -8.10 2.37 8.33
C MET A 221 -8.11 3.83 7.82
N LYS A 222 -9.16 4.26 7.10
CA LYS A 222 -9.31 5.64 6.60
C LYS A 222 -9.20 6.70 7.69
N TYR A 223 -9.68 6.41 8.91
CA TYR A 223 -9.61 7.32 10.05
C TYR A 223 -8.19 7.79 10.40
N LYS A 224 -7.13 7.05 10.00
CA LYS A 224 -5.73 7.49 10.17
C LYS A 224 -5.32 8.61 9.22
N ILE A 225 -5.98 8.76 8.07
CA ILE A 225 -5.62 9.73 7.04
C ILE A 225 -6.69 10.77 6.75
N GLU A 226 -7.94 10.38 6.60
CA GLU A 226 -9.08 11.27 6.36
C GLU A 226 -9.31 12.14 7.60
N LEU A 227 -10.05 13.24 7.46
CA LEU A 227 -10.30 14.16 8.57
C LEU A 227 -11.48 13.66 9.40
#